data_AF-A0A3Q9J2F6-F1
#
_entry.id   AF-A0A3Q9J2F6-F1
#
_cell.length_a   1.000
_cell.length_b   1.000
_cell.length_c   1.000
_cell.angle_alpha   90.00
_cell.angle_beta   90.00
_cell.angle_gamma   90.00
#
_symmetry.space_group_name_H-M   'P 1'
#
loop_
_entity.id
_entity.type
_entity.pdbx_description
1 polymer ?
#
loop_
_entity_poly.entity_id
_entity_poly.type
_entity_poly.pdbx_seq_one_letter_code
_entity_poly.pdbx_strand_id
1 'polypeptide(L)' 'MGERKRSSRSSGRVARHGYALVTITARDANGFVHRYDELETSVGALHEAVAIMQLKSTAMEASHEELRQA' A
#
# COMPACT_ATOMS: atom_id res chain seq x y z
N MET A 1 -12.75 -18.57 -19.89
CA MET A 1 -11.83 -17.51 -20.35
C MET A 1 -10.97 -17.09 -19.16
N GLY A 2 -9.72 -17.56 -19.08
CA GLY A 2 -8.82 -17.18 -17.99
C GLY A 2 -8.10 -15.89 -18.34
N GLU A 3 -8.44 -14.80 -17.66
CA GLU A 3 -7.67 -13.56 -17.74
C GLU A 3 -6.29 -13.80 -17.13
N ARG A 4 -5.32 -14.04 -18.01
CA ARG A 4 -3.90 -14.03 -17.65
C ARG A 4 -3.58 -12.62 -17.16
N LYS A 5 -3.59 -12.43 -15.84
CA LYS A 5 -2.98 -11.28 -15.16
C LYS A 5 -1.58 -11.11 -15.75
N ARG A 6 -1.43 -10.17 -16.68
CA ARG A 6 -0.12 -9.69 -17.11
C ARG A 6 0.46 -8.99 -15.90
N SER A 7 1.14 -9.77 -15.06
CA SER A 7 2.19 -9.26 -14.19
C SER A 7 3.09 -8.44 -15.11
N SER A 8 2.96 -7.11 -15.03
CA SER A 8 3.90 -6.20 -15.64
C SER A 8 5.25 -6.57 -15.05
N ARG A 9 6.04 -7.30 -15.82
CA ARG A 9 7.47 -7.46 -15.55
C ARG A 9 7.98 -6.04 -15.32
N SER A 10 8.47 -5.77 -14.11
CA SER A 10 9.18 -4.53 -13.85
C SER A 10 10.33 -4.49 -14.86
N SER A 11 10.17 -3.67 -15.91
CA SER A 11 11.32 -3.22 -16.66
C SER A 11 12.28 -2.67 -15.62
N GLY A 12 13.56 -3.08 -15.63
CA GLY A 12 14.57 -2.79 -14.61
C GLY A 12 14.87 -1.31 -14.42
N ARG A 13 13.86 -0.53 -14.05
CA ARG A 13 13.95 0.84 -13.60
C ARG A 13 14.51 0.75 -12.20
N VAL A 14 15.67 1.36 -12.04
CA VAL A 14 16.29 1.57 -10.73
C VAL A 14 15.86 2.96 -10.29
N ALA A 15 15.39 3.08 -9.05
CA ALA A 15 15.04 4.37 -8.49
C ALA A 15 16.28 5.28 -8.43
N ARG A 16 16.06 6.59 -8.54
CA ARG A 16 17.12 7.58 -8.32
C ARG A 16 17.66 7.47 -6.89
N HIS A 17 18.90 7.91 -6.67
CA HIS A 17 19.46 7.96 -5.32
C HIS A 17 18.58 8.82 -4.39
N GLY A 18 18.22 8.29 -3.22
CA GLY A 18 17.28 8.93 -2.29
C GLY A 18 15.79 8.76 -2.62
N TYR A 19 15.47 8.01 -3.68
CA TYR A 19 14.11 7.69 -4.11
C TYR A 19 13.86 6.18 -4.08
N ALA A 20 12.59 5.80 -4.07
CA ALA A 20 12.10 4.43 -4.13
C ALA A 20 11.02 4.30 -5.20
N LEU A 21 11.04 3.18 -5.93
CA LEU A 21 9.90 2.75 -6.75
C LEU A 21 8.94 1.97 -5.87
N VAL A 22 7.69 2.39 -5.85
CA VAL A 22 6.65 1.86 -4.96
C VAL A 22 5.50 1.35 -5.80
N THR A 23 5.07 0.13 -5.50
CA THR A 23 3.78 -0.40 -5.94
C THR A 23 2.83 -0.39 -4.75
N ILE A 24 1.64 0.20 -4.92
CA ILE A 24 0.62 0.22 -3.87
C ILE A 24 -0.44 -0.83 -4.21
N THR A 25 -0.78 -1.65 -3.22
CA THR A 25 -1.92 -2.57 -3.30
C THR A 25 -2.82 -2.39 -2.09
N ALA A 26 -4.11 -2.16 -2.33
CA ALA A 26 -5.13 -2.08 -1.28
C ALA A 26 -6.10 -3.25 -1.42
N ARG A 27 -6.45 -3.89 -0.30
CA ARG A 27 -7.52 -4.90 -0.24
C ARG A 27 -8.69 -4.32 0.52
N ASP A 28 -9.86 -4.31 -0.11
CA ASP A 28 -11.08 -3.83 0.53
C ASP A 28 -11.80 -4.93 1.33
N ALA A 29 -12.88 -4.55 2.03
CA ALA A 29 -13.68 -5.45 2.85
C ALA A 29 -14.40 -6.54 2.03
N ASN A 30 -14.65 -6.29 0.74
CA ASN A 30 -15.23 -7.27 -0.18
C ASN A 30 -14.18 -8.26 -0.70
N GLY A 31 -12.91 -8.06 -0.34
CA GLY A 31 -11.80 -8.90 -0.72
C GLY A 31 -11.18 -8.56 -2.07
N PHE A 32 -11.62 -7.50 -2.76
CA PHE A 32 -11.01 -7.07 -4.02
C PHE A 32 -9.65 -6.42 -3.75
N VAL A 33 -8.68 -6.74 -4.62
CA VAL A 33 -7.33 -6.15 -4.57
C VAL A 33 -7.20 -5.12 -5.66
N HIS A 34 -7.06 -3.87 -5.25
CA HIS A 34 -6.77 -2.72 -6.10
C HIS A 34 -5.26 -2.58 -6.19
N ARG A 35 -4.69 -2.75 -7.39
CA ARG A 35 -3.29 -2.51 -7.66
C ARG A 35 -3.16 -1.19 -8.41
N TYR A 36 -2.37 -0.29 -7.87
CA TYR A 36 -2.05 0.97 -8.51
C TYR A 36 -0.76 0.85 -9.33
N ASP A 37 -0.59 1.78 -10.27
CA ASP A 37 0.63 1.85 -11.08
C ASP A 37 1.86 2.13 -10.21
N GLU A 38 3.02 1.71 -10.71
CA GLU A 38 4.29 1.94 -10.05
C GLU A 38 4.64 3.43 -10.09
N LEU A 39 4.96 3.99 -8.93
CA LEU A 39 5.33 5.40 -8.77
C LEU A 39 6.71 5.51 -8.13
N GLU A 40 7.44 6.56 -8.51
CA GLU A 40 8.71 6.92 -7.87
C GLU A 40 8.48 8.00 -6.82
N THR A 41 8.95 7.81 -5.60
CA THR A 41 8.80 8.77 -4.49
C THR A 41 10.09 8.90 -3.69
N SER A 42 10.27 9.99 -2.97
CA SER A 42 11.41 10.13 -2.06
C SER A 42 11.29 9.13 -0.90
N VAL A 43 12.43 8.63 -0.41
CA VAL A 43 12.45 7.71 0.74
C VAL A 43 11.86 8.37 2.00
N GLY A 44 12.09 9.67 2.20
CA GLY A 44 11.50 10.42 3.31
C GLY A 44 9.97 10.44 3.27
N ALA A 45 9.39 10.77 2.12
CA ALA A 45 7.93 10.75 1.95
C ALA A 45 7.34 9.33 2.13
N LEU A 46 8.06 8.29 1.71
CA LEU A 46 7.67 6.91 1.97
C LEU A 46 7.63 6.61 3.48
N HIS A 47 8.66 7.02 4.23
CA HIS A 47 8.69 6.84 5.67
C HIS A 47 7.54 7.56 6.38
N GLU A 48 7.27 8.81 6.00
CA GLU A 48 6.15 9.59 6.54
C GLU A 48 4.80 8.92 6.27
N ALA A 49 4.58 8.45 5.04
CA ALA A 49 3.36 7.74 4.68
C ALA A 49 3.16 6.47 5.50
N VAL A 50 4.22 5.67 5.70
CA VAL A 50 4.18 4.46 6.53
C VAL A 50 3.88 4.79 7.98
N ALA A 51 4.52 5.82 8.54
CA ALA A 51 4.25 6.25 9.92
C ALA A 51 2.79 6.67 10.12
N ILE A 52 2.21 7.44 9.18
CA ILE A 52 0.80 7.82 9.22
C ILE A 52 -0.12 6.59 9.15
N MET A 53 0.19 5.62 8.29
CA MET A 53 -0.60 4.39 8.19
C MET A 53 -0.56 3.59 9.49
N GLN A 54 0.60 3.49 10.13
CA GLN A 54 0.75 2.80 11.42
C GLN A 54 -0.04 3.48 12.54
N LEU A 55 0.02 4.82 12.63
CA LEU A 55 -0.78 5.59 13.60
C LEU A 55 -2.28 5.37 13.41
N LYS A 56 -2.75 5.31 12.16
CA LYS A 56 -4.16 5.03 11.86
C LYS A 56 -4.54 3.59 12.16
N SER A 57 -3.64 2.62 12.00
CA SER A 57 -3.89 1.22 12.34
C SER A 57 -4.22 1.06 13.82
N THR A 58 -3.41 1.64 14.71
CA THR A 58 -3.64 1.53 16.16
C THR A 58 -4.92 2.22 16.61
N ALA A 59 -5.25 3.37 16.01
CA ALA A 59 -6.51 4.07 16.30
C ALA A 59 -7.73 3.27 15.81
N MET A 60 -7.64 2.66 14.64
CA MET A 60 -8.74 1.88 14.05
C MET A 60 -8.94 0.54 14.76
N GLU A 61 -7.86 -0.11 15.23
CA GLU A 61 -7.94 -1.28 16.10
C GLU A 61 -8.62 -0.95 17.43
N ALA A 62 -8.29 0.18 18.06
CA ALA A 62 -8.95 0.62 19.29
C ALA A 62 -10.46 0.85 19.10
N SER A 63 -10.87 1.53 18.02
CA SER A 63 -12.30 1.74 17.72
C SER A 63 -13.04 0.44 17.39
N HIS A 64 -12.38 -0.53 16.73
CA HIS A 64 -12.96 -1.84 16.49
C HIS A 64 -13.11 -2.68 17.78
N GLU A 65 -12.21 -2.50 18.75
CA GLU A 65 -12.31 -3.16 20.06
C GLU A 65 -13.43 -2.57 20.90
N GLU A 66 -13.60 -1.24 20.91
CA GLU A 66 -14.72 -0.55 21.57
C GLU A 66 -16.08 -1.02 21.03
N LEU A 67 -16.20 -1.22 19.71
CA LEU A 67 -17.40 -1.76 19.06
C LEU A 67 -17.69 -3.23 19.41
N ARG A 68 -16.69 -4.02 19.84
CA ARG A 68 -16.90 -5.41 20.27
C ARG A 68 -17.33 -5.52 21.73
N GLN A 69 -17.06 -4.51 22.55
CA GLN A 69 -17.32 -4.50 23.98
C GLN A 69 -18.65 -3.82 24.36
N ALA A 70 -19.29 -3.13 23.43
CA ALA A 70 -20.62 -2.50 23.57
C ALA A 70 -21.74 -3.45 23.12
#